data_AF-A0A8C0GQQ8-F1
#
_entry.id   AF-A0A8C0GQQ8-F1
#
_cell.length_a   1.000
_cell.length_b   1.000
_cell.length_c   1.000
_cell.angle_alpha   90.00
_cell.angle_beta   90.00
_cell.angle_gamma   90.00
#
_symmetry.space_group_name_H-M   'P 1'
#
loop_
_entity.id
_entity.type
_entity.pdbx_description
1 polymer ?
#
loop_
_entity_poly.entity_id
_entity_poly.type
_entity_poly.pdbx_seq_one_letter_code
_entity_poly.pdbx_strand_id
1 'polypeptide(L)'
;MDVTISELMELFLQSPLVTWVKTFGPLGNENEDKLTMYMDLVDGVFLNKIMLQIDPRPTNQRVNKHVDNDVNLRIQNLTILVRNIKIYYQMIRPFVRQCMNRG
;
A
#
# COMPACT_ATOMS: atom_id res chain seq x y z
N MET A 1 -18.75 6.04 25.58
CA MET A 1 -18.92 6.94 24.41
C MET A 1 -18.47 6.10 23.23
N ASP A 2 -19.38 5.79 22.30
CA ASP A 2 -19.04 4.99 21.13
C ASP A 2 -18.18 5.82 20.18
N VAL A 3 -17.09 5.23 19.69
CA VAL A 3 -16.17 5.89 18.75
C VAL A 3 -16.87 6.01 17.40
N THR A 4 -16.86 7.20 16.81
CA THR A 4 -17.45 7.46 15.50
C THR A 4 -16.55 6.97 14.36
N ILE A 5 -17.13 6.72 13.18
CA ILE A 5 -16.36 6.32 11.97
C ILE A 5 -15.32 7.39 11.60
N SER A 6 -15.65 8.67 11.80
CA SER A 6 -14.73 9.79 11.53
C SER A 6 -13.49 9.74 12.44
N GLU A 7 -13.69 9.48 13.73
CA GLU A 7 -12.59 9.33 14.71
C GLU A 7 -11.73 8.10 14.39
N LEU A 8 -12.34 6.96 14.01
CA LEU A 8 -11.58 5.78 13.59
C LEU A 8 -10.73 6.03 12.35
N MET A 9 -11.27 6.74 11.36
CA MET A 9 -10.53 7.13 10.17
C MET A 9 -9.36 8.06 10.52
N GLU A 10 -9.57 9.02 11.40
CA GLU A 10 -8.51 9.92 11.86
C GLU A 10 -7.39 9.16 12.58
N LEU A 11 -7.73 8.27 13.52
CA LEU A 11 -6.76 7.42 14.21
C LEU A 11 -5.99 6.54 13.23
N PHE A 12 -6.67 5.99 12.21
CA PHE A 12 -6.02 5.21 11.16
C PHE A 12 -5.04 6.07 10.33
N LEU A 13 -5.44 7.26 9.90
CA LEU A 13 -4.61 8.16 9.09
C LEU A 13 -3.43 8.77 9.86
N GLN A 14 -3.50 8.80 11.19
CA GLN A 14 -2.41 9.18 12.09
C GLN A 14 -1.53 8.00 12.52
N SER A 15 -1.87 6.77 12.11
CA SER A 15 -1.09 5.59 12.48
C SER A 15 0.36 5.69 11.96
N PRO A 16 1.32 5.03 12.63
CA PRO A 16 2.72 5.04 12.18
C PRO A 16 2.90 4.51 10.75
N LEU A 17 2.09 3.53 10.34
CA LEU A 17 2.16 2.98 8.99
C LEU A 17 1.72 4.01 7.94
N VAL A 18 0.58 4.69 8.15
CA VAL A 18 0.12 5.73 7.22
C VAL A 18 1.08 6.92 7.21
N THR A 19 1.63 7.28 8.37
CA THR A 19 2.65 8.32 8.48
C THR A 19 3.90 7.98 7.65
N TRP A 20 4.37 6.73 7.71
CA TRP A 20 5.47 6.27 6.87
C TRP A 20 5.09 6.28 5.37
N VAL A 21 3.88 5.85 5.01
CA VAL A 21 3.38 5.88 3.62
C VAL A 21 3.38 7.31 3.04
N LYS A 22 3.01 8.32 3.85
CA LYS A 22 3.05 9.74 3.45
C LYS A 22 4.45 10.24 3.07
N THR A 23 5.51 9.55 3.49
CA THR A 23 6.89 9.95 3.13
C THR A 23 7.24 9.66 1.67
N PHE A 24 6.45 8.82 0.97
CA PHE A 24 6.68 8.48 -0.44
C PHE A 24 6.05 9.48 -1.42
N GLY A 25 5.27 10.46 -0.93
CA GLY A 25 4.62 11.47 -1.75
C GLY A 25 3.29 11.92 -1.15
N PRO A 26 2.67 12.96 -1.74
CA PRO A 26 1.38 13.47 -1.28
C PRO A 26 0.29 12.40 -1.39
N LEU A 27 -0.44 12.19 -0.30
CA LEU A 27 -1.74 11.50 -0.27
C LEU A 27 -2.82 12.58 -0.28
N GLY A 28 -3.80 12.47 -1.17
CA GLY A 28 -4.82 13.49 -1.37
C GLY A 28 -4.31 14.76 -2.08
N ASN A 29 -5.17 15.76 -2.11
CA ASN A 29 -4.91 17.10 -2.64
C ASN A 29 -4.29 18.01 -1.55
N GLU A 30 -3.88 19.22 -1.95
CA GLU A 30 -3.22 20.21 -1.07
C GLU A 30 -4.07 20.63 0.14
N ASN A 31 -5.39 20.46 0.05
CA ASN A 31 -6.31 20.61 1.17
C ASN A 31 -6.46 19.23 1.82
N GLU A 32 -6.00 19.09 3.05
CA GLU A 32 -5.87 17.83 3.82
C GLU A 32 -7.21 17.09 4.08
N ASP A 33 -7.95 16.75 3.02
CA ASP A 33 -9.21 16.02 3.10
C ASP A 33 -8.93 14.57 3.46
N LYS A 34 -9.21 14.26 4.73
CA LYS A 34 -9.05 12.93 5.33
C LYS A 34 -9.78 11.85 4.52
N LEU A 35 -10.95 12.16 3.96
CA LEU A 35 -11.70 11.20 3.16
C LEU A 35 -10.97 10.88 1.86
N THR A 36 -10.49 11.90 1.14
CA THR A 36 -9.69 11.71 -0.07
C THR A 36 -8.42 10.92 0.22
N MET A 37 -7.68 11.23 1.29
CA MET A 37 -6.51 10.45 1.70
C MET A 37 -6.84 8.99 2.00
N TYR A 38 -7.96 8.74 2.69
CA TYR A 38 -8.40 7.38 2.96
C TYR A 38 -8.74 6.64 1.66
N MET A 39 -9.43 7.29 0.72
CA MET A 39 -9.79 6.71 -0.58
C MET A 39 -8.56 6.39 -1.43
N ASP A 40 -7.53 7.23 -1.43
CA ASP A 40 -6.27 6.97 -2.14
C ASP A 40 -5.55 5.70 -1.64
N LEU A 41 -5.65 5.42 -0.33
CA LEU A 41 -5.12 4.19 0.27
C LEU A 41 -5.97 2.98 -0.12
N VAL A 42 -7.30 3.11 -0.06
CA VAL A 42 -8.25 2.04 -0.38
C VAL A 42 -8.22 1.63 -1.86
N ASP A 43 -8.00 2.58 -2.76
CA ASP A 43 -7.85 2.32 -4.19
C ASP A 43 -6.62 1.46 -4.51
N GLY A 44 -5.64 1.42 -3.61
CA GLY A 44 -4.46 0.57 -3.70
C GLY A 44 -3.47 0.97 -4.79
N VAL A 45 -3.77 2.01 -5.58
CA VAL A 45 -2.89 2.49 -6.66
C VAL A 45 -1.59 3.04 -6.09
N PHE A 46 -1.68 3.91 -5.08
CA PHE A 46 -0.51 4.50 -4.44
C PHE A 46 0.35 3.45 -3.73
N LEU A 47 -0.29 2.52 -3.01
CA LEU A 47 0.39 1.43 -2.32
C LEU A 47 1.16 0.52 -3.29
N ASN A 48 0.60 0.22 -4.46
CA ASN A 48 1.31 -0.55 -5.47
C ASN A 48 2.53 0.22 -6.05
N LYS A 49 2.43 1.55 -6.19
CA LYS A 49 3.60 2.37 -6.59
C LYS A 49 4.72 2.30 -5.54
N ILE A 50 4.39 2.35 -4.26
CA ILE A 50 5.37 2.18 -3.17
C ILE A 50 6.00 0.79 -3.25
N MET A 51 5.21 -0.26 -3.44
CA MET A 51 5.74 -1.63 -3.58
C MET A 51 6.71 -1.76 -4.75
N LEU A 52 6.49 -1.05 -5.87
CA LEU A 52 7.42 -1.00 -7.00
C LEU A 52 8.71 -0.24 -6.69
N GLN A 53 8.68 0.77 -5.82
CA GLN A 53 9.90 1.43 -5.33
C GLN A 53 10.70 0.53 -4.39
N ILE A 54 10.03 -0.30 -3.58
CA ILE A 54 10.65 -1.28 -2.68
C ILE A 54 11.28 -2.44 -3.48
N ASP A 55 10.56 -2.96 -4.46
CA ASP A 55 11.01 -4.05 -5.32
C ASP A 55 10.63 -3.78 -6.78
N PRO A 56 11.61 -3.41 -7.64
CA PRO A 56 11.33 -3.10 -9.05
C PRO A 56 11.21 -4.35 -9.95
N ARG A 57 11.43 -5.56 -9.42
CA ARG A 57 11.41 -6.81 -10.20
C ARG A 57 10.04 -7.22 -10.77
N PRO A 58 8.88 -6.99 -10.12
CA PRO A 58 7.59 -7.31 -10.69
C PRO A 58 7.21 -6.24 -11.73
N THR A 59 7.66 -6.42 -12.98
CA THR A 59 7.50 -5.43 -14.06
C THR A 59 6.20 -5.55 -14.85
N ASN A 60 5.47 -6.67 -14.74
CA ASN A 60 4.35 -7.01 -15.63
C ASN A 60 2.95 -6.93 -15.00
N GLN A 61 2.80 -6.51 -13.74
CA GLN A 61 1.48 -6.37 -13.13
C GLN A 61 0.89 -5.00 -13.40
N ARG A 62 -0.23 -5.00 -14.13
CA ARG A 62 -1.00 -3.79 -14.43
C ARG A 62 -1.95 -3.50 -13.27
N VAL A 63 -1.71 -2.38 -12.60
CA VAL A 63 -2.59 -1.81 -11.59
C VAL A 63 -3.67 -0.99 -12.29
N ASN A 64 -4.91 -1.09 -11.83
CA ASN A 64 -6.02 -0.29 -12.34
C ASN A 64 -5.88 1.15 -11.82
N LYS A 65 -5.58 2.11 -12.70
CA LYS A 65 -5.32 3.51 -12.33
C LYS A 65 -6.61 4.33 -12.13
N HIS A 66 -7.66 4.02 -12.88
CA HIS A 66 -8.96 4.66 -12.80
C HIS A 66 -9.89 3.69 -12.08
N VAL A 67 -10.02 3.87 -10.77
CA VAL A 67 -10.77 2.95 -9.91
C VAL A 67 -12.22 3.40 -9.78
N ASP A 68 -12.49 4.70 -9.82
CA ASP A 68 -13.84 5.32 -9.83
C ASP A 68 -14.81 4.69 -8.81
N ASN A 69 -14.29 4.36 -7.62
CA ASN A 69 -15.00 3.70 -6.53
C ASN A 69 -15.56 2.29 -6.87
N ASP A 70 -15.08 1.65 -7.95
CA ASP A 70 -15.39 0.26 -8.30
C ASP A 70 -14.69 -0.71 -7.33
N VAL A 71 -15.51 -1.44 -6.57
CA VAL A 71 -15.05 -2.40 -5.56
C VAL A 71 -14.21 -3.54 -6.15
N ASN A 72 -14.52 -4.01 -7.36
CA ASN A 72 -13.77 -5.08 -8.00
C ASN A 72 -12.37 -4.59 -8.40
N LEU A 73 -12.25 -3.35 -8.88
CA LEU A 73 -10.95 -2.76 -9.22
C LEU A 73 -10.08 -2.56 -7.98
N ARG A 74 -10.67 -2.13 -6.86
CA ARG A 74 -10.00 -2.04 -5.54
C ARG A 74 -9.48 -3.39 -5.09
N ILE A 75 -10.33 -4.41 -5.12
CA ILE A 75 -9.95 -5.78 -4.74
C ILE A 75 -8.81 -6.28 -5.61
N GLN A 76 -8.86 -6.06 -6.93
CA GLN A 76 -7.78 -6.44 -7.83
C GLN A 76 -6.46 -5.74 -7.48
N ASN A 77 -6.47 -4.43 -7.28
CA ASN A 77 -5.28 -3.67 -6.91
C ASN A 77 -4.67 -4.15 -5.59
N LEU A 78 -5.49 -4.39 -4.56
CA LEU A 78 -5.03 -4.89 -3.27
C LEU A 78 -4.55 -6.34 -3.35
N THR A 79 -5.16 -7.17 -4.19
CA THR A 79 -4.72 -8.55 -4.45
C THR A 79 -3.31 -8.57 -5.08
N ILE A 80 -3.06 -7.68 -6.04
CA ILE A 80 -1.73 -7.49 -6.64
C ILE A 80 -0.71 -7.09 -5.57
N LEU A 81 -1.06 -6.09 -4.74
CA LEU A 81 -0.19 -5.60 -3.67
C LEU A 81 0.21 -6.71 -2.69
N VAL A 82 -0.78 -7.44 -2.15
CA VAL A 82 -0.54 -8.52 -1.19
C VAL A 82 0.30 -9.64 -1.81
N ARG A 83 0.06 -9.98 -3.07
CA ARG A 83 0.89 -10.96 -3.80
C ARG A 83 2.34 -10.51 -3.88
N ASN A 84 2.60 -9.24 -4.18
CA ASN A 84 3.95 -8.72 -4.35
C ASN A 84 4.71 -8.62 -3.02
N ILE A 85 4.03 -8.22 -1.95
CA ILE A 85 4.60 -8.27 -0.60
C ILE A 85 5.00 -9.71 -0.25
N LYS A 86 4.13 -10.69 -0.51
CA LYS A 86 4.43 -12.11 -0.27
C LYS A 86 5.65 -12.58 -1.08
N ILE A 87 5.69 -12.28 -2.38
CA ILE A 87 6.81 -12.65 -3.26
C ILE A 87 8.11 -12.02 -2.76
N TYR A 88 8.11 -10.73 -2.41
CA TYR A 88 9.29 -10.03 -1.90
C TYR A 88 9.94 -10.76 -0.71
N TYR A 89 9.14 -11.08 0.31
CA TYR A 89 9.63 -11.82 1.49
C TYR A 89 10.02 -13.26 1.16
N GLN A 90 9.26 -13.94 0.28
CA GLN A 90 9.58 -15.30 -0.14
C GLN A 90 10.89 -15.37 -0.94
N MET A 91 11.22 -14.36 -1.73
CA MET A 91 12.43 -14.29 -2.54
C MET A 91 13.64 -13.87 -1.71
N ILE A 92 13.49 -13.01 -0.70
CA ILE A 92 14.57 -12.65 0.23
C ILE A 92 14.98 -13.83 1.12
N ARG A 93 14.03 -14.66 1.56
CA ARG A 93 14.30 -15.82 2.42
C ARG A 93 15.41 -16.75 1.88
N PRO A 94 15.42 -17.16 0.59
CA PRO A 94 16.52 -17.94 0.02
C PRO A 94 17.87 -17.22 0.06
N PHE A 95 17.93 -15.91 -0.21
CA PHE A 95 19.17 -15.14 -0.17
C PHE A 95 19.75 -15.09 1.25
N VAL A 96 18.92 -14.77 2.25
CA VAL A 96 19.35 -14.73 3.66
C VAL A 96 19.83 -16.10 4.13
N ARG A 97 19.12 -17.18 3.73
CA ARG A 97 19.54 -18.56 4.04
C ARG A 97 20.87 -18.92 3.37
N GLN A 98 21.10 -18.48 2.13
CA GLN A 98 22.34 -18.75 1.41
C GLN A 98 23.53 -17.96 1.98
N CYS A 99 23.32 -16.73 2.47
CA CYS A 99 24.34 -15.96 3.17
C CYS A 99 24.72 -16.59 4.52
N MET A 100 23.75 -17.07 5.30
CA MET A 100 24.04 -17.72 6.59
C MET A 100 24.73 -19.09 6.47
N ASN A 101 24.50 -19.85 5.40
CA ASN A 101 25.13 -21.15 5.18
C ASN A 101 26.54 -21.07 4.56
N ARG A 102 27.05 -19.87 4.28
CA ARG A 102 28.40 -19.62 3.75
C ARG A 102 29.38 -19.08 4.81
N GLY A 103 28.96 -19.05 6.08
CA GLY A 103 29.79 -18.68 7.23
C GLY A 103 30.35 -19.90 7.95
#